data_AF-A0A4U9HI47-F1
#
_entry.id   AF-A0A4U9HI47-F1
#
_cell.length_a   1.000
_cell.length_b   1.000
_cell.length_c   1.000
_cell.angle_alpha   90.00
_cell.angle_beta   90.00
_cell.angle_gamma   90.00
#
_symmetry.space_group_name_H-M   'P 1'
#
loop_
_entity.id
_entity.type
_entity.pdbx_description
1 polymer ?
#
loop_
_entity_poly.entity_id
_entity_poly.type
_entity_poly.pdbx_seq_one_letter_code
_entity_poly.pdbx_strand_id
1 'polypeptide(L)'
;MAAKLAVGYTLDELMNDITGGRTPASFEPSIDYVVTKIPRFNFEKFAGANDRLTTQMKSVGEVMAIGRTQQESLQKALRGLEVGATGFDPKVSLDDPEALTKIRRELKDAGAERIWYIADAFRAGLSVDGVFNLTNIDRWFLVQIEELVRLEEKVADLGINGLDADFLRMLKR
;
A
#
# COMPACT_ATOMS: atom_id res chain seq x y z
N MET A 1 -10.64 25.77 -7.44
CA MET A 1 -9.49 26.64 -7.81
C MET A 1 -9.35 26.78 -9.33
N ALA A 2 -9.02 25.72 -10.08
CA ALA A 2 -8.78 25.77 -11.53
C ALA A 2 -9.88 26.46 -12.36
N ALA A 3 -11.16 26.22 -12.07
CA ALA A 3 -12.27 26.87 -12.77
C ALA A 3 -12.29 28.41 -12.60
N LYS A 4 -11.89 28.92 -11.43
CA LYS A 4 -11.80 30.37 -11.17
C LYS A 4 -10.62 30.99 -11.93
N LEU A 5 -9.49 30.28 -12.01
CA LEU A 5 -8.35 30.70 -12.85
C LEU A 5 -8.75 30.82 -14.33
N ALA A 6 -9.54 29.86 -14.84
CA ALA A 6 -9.98 29.87 -16.23
C ALA A 6 -10.85 31.08 -16.61
N VAL A 7 -11.49 31.74 -15.63
CA VAL A 7 -12.29 32.95 -15.82
C VAL A 7 -11.56 34.23 -15.38
N GLY A 8 -10.23 34.17 -15.28
CA GLY A 8 -9.36 35.34 -15.13
C GLY A 8 -8.85 35.62 -13.72
N TYR A 9 -9.18 34.80 -12.72
CA TYR A 9 -8.60 34.96 -11.39
C TYR A 9 -7.14 34.51 -11.33
N THR A 10 -6.35 35.16 -10.48
CA THR A 10 -5.00 34.72 -10.11
C THR A 10 -5.02 33.91 -8.80
N LEU A 11 -3.93 33.21 -8.47
CA LEU A 11 -3.89 32.35 -7.27
C LEU A 11 -3.92 33.16 -5.97
N ASP A 12 -3.36 34.36 -5.95
CA ASP A 12 -3.35 35.28 -4.81
C ASP A 12 -4.71 35.93 -4.54
N GLU A 13 -5.58 36.01 -5.55
CA GLU A 13 -6.98 36.45 -5.41
C GLU A 13 -7.90 35.38 -4.82
N LEU A 14 -7.47 34.11 -4.84
CA LEU A 14 -8.25 33.00 -4.33
C LEU A 14 -7.86 32.69 -2.90
N MET A 15 -8.85 32.52 -2.04
CA MET A 15 -8.65 32.18 -0.63
C MET A 15 -8.66 30.67 -0.42
N ASN A 16 -7.84 30.19 0.51
CA ASN A 16 -7.73 28.77 0.85
C ASN A 16 -8.85 28.33 1.80
N ASP A 17 -9.76 27.48 1.28
CA ASP A 17 -10.99 27.06 1.97
C ASP A 17 -10.73 26.41 3.34
N ILE A 18 -9.78 25.48 3.46
CA ILE A 18 -9.56 24.71 4.70
C ILE A 18 -8.97 25.53 5.85
N THR A 19 -8.32 26.65 5.55
CA THR A 19 -7.80 27.58 6.57
C THR A 19 -8.80 28.69 6.92
N GLY A 20 -10.05 28.58 6.46
CA GLY A 20 -11.08 29.60 6.64
C GLY A 20 -10.81 30.86 5.84
N GLY A 21 -10.14 30.74 4.69
CA GLY A 21 -9.79 31.86 3.82
C GLY A 21 -8.74 32.82 4.39
N ARG A 22 -7.96 32.39 5.39
CA ARG A 22 -6.91 33.20 6.02
C ARG A 22 -5.63 33.30 5.20
N THR A 23 -5.36 32.28 4.37
CA THR A 23 -4.22 32.26 3.46
C THR A 23 -4.71 32.27 2.01
N PRO A 24 -3.93 32.81 1.07
CA PRO A 24 -4.25 32.71 -0.34
C PRO A 24 -4.07 31.25 -0.83
N ALA A 25 -4.49 31.00 -2.06
CA ALA A 25 -4.26 29.76 -2.80
C ALA A 25 -2.87 29.69 -3.45
N SER A 26 -2.14 30.81 -3.50
CA SER A 26 -0.77 30.92 -4.02
C SER A 26 0.27 30.40 -3.01
N PHE A 27 0.18 29.12 -2.64
CA PHE A 27 1.15 28.46 -1.78
C PHE A 27 1.30 26.98 -2.12
N GLU A 28 2.39 26.37 -1.70
CA GLU A 28 2.59 24.92 -1.76
C GLU A 28 2.18 24.30 -0.41
N PRO A 29 1.17 23.39 -0.39
CA PRO A 29 0.79 22.72 0.84
C PRO A 29 1.93 21.89 1.41
N SER A 30 2.18 22.03 2.72
CA SER A 30 3.00 21.10 3.48
C SER A 30 2.08 20.15 4.23
N ILE A 31 2.30 18.85 4.05
CA ILE A 31 1.56 17.80 4.75
C ILE A 31 2.46 17.17 5.80
N ASP A 32 1.89 16.88 6.97
CA ASP A 32 2.58 16.26 8.11
C ASP A 32 2.20 14.78 8.26
N TYR A 33 1.75 14.16 7.17
CA TYR A 33 1.28 12.78 7.07
C TYR A 33 1.66 12.18 5.71
N VAL A 34 1.54 10.85 5.60
CA VAL A 34 1.69 10.09 4.37
C VAL A 34 0.31 9.76 3.82
N VAL A 35 0.17 9.90 2.49
CA VAL A 35 -1.02 9.46 1.74
C VAL A 35 -0.64 8.24 0.92
N THR A 36 -1.41 7.17 1.04
CA THR A 36 -1.27 5.97 0.21
C THR A 36 -2.52 5.80 -0.66
N LYS A 37 -2.33 5.62 -1.96
CA LYS A 37 -3.38 5.25 -2.91
C LYS A 37 -3.13 3.84 -3.44
N ILE A 38 -4.16 3.00 -3.46
CA ILE A 38 -4.11 1.65 -4.04
C ILE A 38 -5.22 1.50 -5.10
N PRO A 39 -4.88 1.07 -6.34
CA PRO A 39 -5.89 0.81 -7.37
C PRO A 39 -6.72 -0.45 -7.07
N ARG A 40 -8.01 -0.42 -7.41
CA ARG A 40 -8.94 -1.56 -7.36
C ARG A 40 -9.12 -2.16 -8.74
N PHE A 41 -9.07 -3.48 -8.85
CA PHE A 41 -9.23 -4.25 -10.09
C PHE A 41 -10.38 -5.25 -9.95
N ASN A 42 -11.05 -5.62 -11.04
CA ASN A 42 -12.10 -6.65 -11.06
C ASN A 42 -11.81 -7.74 -12.11
N PHE A 43 -10.59 -8.29 -12.11
CA PHE A 43 -10.17 -9.30 -13.11
C PHE A 43 -11.00 -10.58 -13.05
N GLU A 44 -11.58 -10.91 -11.89
CA GLU A 44 -12.50 -12.04 -11.72
C GLU A 44 -13.74 -11.98 -12.62
N LYS A 45 -14.13 -10.78 -13.07
CA LYS A 45 -15.24 -10.58 -14.02
C LYS A 45 -14.83 -10.80 -15.49
N PHE A 46 -13.55 -10.97 -15.77
CA PHE A 46 -12.99 -11.00 -17.13
C PHE A 46 -11.97 -12.15 -17.28
N ALA A 47 -12.43 -13.40 -17.15
CA ALA A 47 -11.56 -14.60 -17.13
C ALA A 47 -10.63 -14.75 -18.35
N GLY A 48 -11.00 -14.21 -19.52
CA GLY A 48 -10.16 -14.25 -20.73
C GLY A 48 -9.19 -13.07 -20.89
N ALA A 49 -9.20 -12.11 -19.96
CA ALA A 49 -8.34 -10.93 -20.03
C ALA A 49 -6.94 -11.24 -19.51
N ASN A 50 -5.93 -10.58 -20.09
CA ASN A 50 -4.60 -10.55 -19.50
C ASN A 50 -4.65 -9.69 -18.22
N ASP A 51 -4.37 -10.31 -17.07
CA ASP A 51 -4.45 -9.74 -15.73
C ASP A 51 -3.17 -9.00 -15.27
N ARG A 52 -2.11 -9.00 -16.10
CA ARG A 52 -0.84 -8.34 -15.76
C ARG A 52 -0.94 -6.83 -15.92
N LEU A 53 -0.35 -6.11 -14.98
CA LEU A 53 -0.26 -4.65 -15.00
C LEU A 53 0.73 -4.21 -16.07
N THR A 54 0.36 -3.17 -16.80
CA THR A 54 1.14 -2.60 -17.90
C THR A 54 0.84 -1.11 -17.98
N THR A 55 1.37 -0.43 -18.99
CA THR A 55 1.18 1.01 -19.20
C THR A 55 -0.28 1.40 -19.46
N GLN A 56 -1.08 0.49 -20.04
CA GLN A 56 -2.52 0.67 -20.19
C GLN A 56 -3.27 0.36 -18.89
N MET A 57 -4.07 1.32 -18.43
CA MET A 57 -4.85 1.20 -17.19
C MET A 57 -5.90 0.09 -17.29
N LYS A 58 -5.97 -0.75 -16.25
CA LYS A 58 -6.96 -1.83 -16.08
C LYS A 58 -7.72 -1.75 -14.75
N SER A 59 -7.37 -0.80 -13.88
CA SER A 59 -8.08 -0.57 -12.62
C SER A 59 -9.45 0.06 -12.86
N VAL A 60 -10.42 -0.33 -12.05
CA VAL A 60 -11.82 0.16 -12.10
C VAL A 60 -12.12 1.21 -11.03
N GLY A 61 -11.19 1.43 -10.11
CA GLY A 61 -11.31 2.41 -9.03
C GLY A 61 -10.04 2.48 -8.21
N GLU A 62 -10.12 3.14 -7.05
CA GLU A 62 -9.01 3.33 -6.13
C GLU A 62 -9.51 3.57 -4.70
N VAL A 63 -8.66 3.24 -3.73
CA VAL A 63 -8.79 3.63 -2.33
C VAL A 63 -7.64 4.55 -1.96
N MET A 64 -7.91 5.50 -1.07
CA MET A 64 -6.92 6.39 -0.46
C MET A 64 -6.96 6.23 1.05
N ALA A 65 -5.80 6.20 1.68
CA ALA A 65 -5.65 6.29 3.13
C ALA A 65 -4.63 7.35 3.51
N ILE A 66 -4.77 7.85 4.74
CA ILE A 66 -3.88 8.82 5.37
C ILE A 66 -3.35 8.19 6.65
N GLY A 67 -2.04 8.23 6.88
CA GLY A 67 -1.40 7.81 8.12
C GLY A 67 -0.25 8.74 8.51
N ARG A 68 0.11 8.81 9.78
CA ARG A 68 1.29 9.56 10.24
C ARG A 68 2.59 8.90 9.78
N THR A 69 2.55 7.61 9.49
CA THR A 69 3.66 6.83 8.93
C THR A 69 3.23 6.13 7.65
N GLN A 70 4.20 5.70 6.85
CA GLN A 70 3.94 4.96 5.62
C GLN A 70 3.34 3.58 5.90
N GLN A 71 3.80 2.86 6.94
CA GLN A 71 3.24 1.57 7.35
C GLN A 71 1.75 1.70 7.75
N GLU A 72 1.42 2.71 8.57
CA GLU A 72 0.04 2.98 8.98
C GLU A 72 -0.84 3.29 7.76
N SER A 73 -0.39 4.21 6.90
CA SER A 73 -1.12 4.62 5.70
C SER A 73 -1.35 3.44 4.75
N LEU A 74 -0.33 2.59 4.56
CA LEU A 74 -0.41 1.41 3.69
C LEU A 74 -1.39 0.36 4.22
N GLN A 75 -1.27 -0.02 5.50
CA GLN A 75 -2.18 -1.00 6.12
C GLN A 75 -3.63 -0.49 6.17
N LYS A 76 -3.84 0.82 6.29
CA LYS A 76 -5.17 1.45 6.16
C LYS A 76 -5.72 1.32 4.75
N ALA A 77 -4.90 1.58 3.73
CA ALA A 77 -5.32 1.46 2.33
C ALA A 77 -5.65 0.01 1.97
N LEU A 78 -4.84 -0.97 2.41
CA LEU A 78 -5.07 -2.40 2.14
C LEU A 78 -6.40 -2.88 2.70
N ARG A 79 -6.66 -2.62 3.99
CA ARG A 79 -7.94 -3.05 4.61
C ARG A 79 -9.16 -2.27 4.10
N GLY A 80 -8.96 -1.06 3.58
CA GLY A 80 -10.01 -0.26 2.96
C GLY A 80 -10.26 -0.57 1.48
N LEU A 81 -9.51 -1.51 0.89
CA LEU A 81 -9.59 -1.82 -0.55
C LEU A 81 -10.84 -2.63 -0.93
N GLU A 82 -11.61 -3.12 0.06
CA GLU A 82 -12.85 -3.90 -0.15
C GLU A 82 -12.61 -5.15 -1.03
N VAL A 83 -11.51 -5.85 -0.76
CA VAL A 83 -11.15 -7.15 -1.35
C VAL A 83 -11.18 -8.29 -0.33
N GLY A 84 -11.66 -8.03 0.89
CA GLY A 84 -11.64 -8.97 2.01
C GLY A 84 -10.30 -9.08 2.73
N ALA A 85 -9.33 -8.21 2.41
CA ALA A 85 -8.04 -8.16 3.09
C ALA A 85 -8.13 -7.43 4.43
N THR A 86 -7.42 -7.90 5.44
CA THR A 86 -7.22 -7.23 6.73
C THR A 86 -5.86 -6.53 6.83
N GLY A 87 -4.98 -6.79 5.85
CA GLY A 87 -3.65 -6.20 5.73
C GLY A 87 -2.84 -6.98 4.69
N PHE A 88 -1.69 -7.50 5.10
CA PHE A 88 -0.85 -8.38 4.29
C PHE A 88 -1.28 -9.85 4.39
N ASP A 89 -2.55 -10.18 4.19
CA ASP A 89 -3.01 -11.57 4.27
C ASP A 89 -2.24 -12.49 3.31
N PRO A 90 -1.80 -13.71 3.73
CA PRO A 90 -1.02 -14.61 2.90
C PRO A 90 -1.74 -15.05 1.62
N LYS A 91 -1.03 -15.15 0.49
CA LYS A 91 -1.53 -15.68 -0.79
C LYS A 91 -1.08 -17.11 -1.05
N VAL A 92 0.09 -17.49 -0.52
CA VAL A 92 0.60 -18.86 -0.59
C VAL A 92 0.85 -19.42 0.80
N SER A 93 0.78 -20.74 0.91
CA SER A 93 1.17 -21.45 2.13
C SER A 93 2.67 -21.75 2.11
N LEU A 94 3.33 -21.65 3.26
CA LEU A 94 4.79 -21.85 3.37
C LEU A 94 5.22 -23.32 3.20
N ASP A 95 4.29 -24.26 3.36
CA ASP A 95 4.49 -25.70 3.14
C ASP A 95 4.32 -26.11 1.66
N ASP A 96 3.83 -25.23 0.79
CA ASP A 96 3.70 -25.49 -0.65
C ASP A 96 5.09 -25.49 -1.31
N PRO A 97 5.57 -26.63 -1.87
CA PRO A 97 6.86 -26.70 -2.55
C PRO A 97 6.98 -25.75 -3.75
N GLU A 98 5.85 -25.33 -4.35
CA GLU A 98 5.80 -24.40 -5.48
C GLU A 98 5.63 -22.93 -5.06
N ALA A 99 5.50 -22.63 -3.76
CA ALA A 99 5.27 -21.28 -3.26
C ALA A 99 6.29 -20.27 -3.78
N LEU A 100 7.58 -20.61 -3.70
CA LEU A 100 8.66 -19.73 -4.18
C LEU A 100 8.59 -19.47 -5.69
N THR A 101 8.15 -20.43 -6.48
CA THR A 101 7.98 -20.28 -7.93
C THR A 101 6.83 -19.31 -8.22
N LYS A 102 5.70 -19.46 -7.52
CA LYS A 102 4.54 -18.56 -7.62
C LYS A 102 4.89 -17.13 -7.19
N ILE A 103 5.54 -16.98 -6.03
CA ILE A 103 6.02 -15.69 -5.51
C ILE A 103 6.92 -14.99 -6.54
N ARG A 104 7.94 -15.69 -7.07
CA ARG A 104 8.88 -15.09 -8.02
C ARG A 104 8.19 -14.58 -9.29
N ARG A 105 7.21 -15.34 -9.81
CA ARG A 105 6.40 -14.93 -10.96
C ARG A 105 5.61 -13.66 -10.66
N GLU A 106 4.90 -13.64 -9.53
CA GLU A 106 4.02 -12.51 -9.16
C GLU A 106 4.80 -11.25 -8.78
N LEU A 107 6.04 -11.38 -8.29
CA LEU A 107 6.96 -10.26 -8.08
C LEU A 107 7.46 -9.66 -9.39
N LYS A 108 7.89 -10.52 -10.32
CA LYS A 108 8.49 -10.12 -11.60
C LYS A 108 7.47 -9.56 -12.57
N ASP A 109 6.37 -10.29 -12.80
CA ASP A 109 5.31 -9.92 -13.75
C ASP A 109 4.07 -9.49 -12.96
N ALA A 110 4.05 -8.21 -12.58
CA ALA A 110 3.09 -7.65 -11.63
C ALA A 110 1.62 -7.93 -11.99
N GLY A 111 0.90 -8.63 -11.12
CA GLY A 111 -0.55 -8.68 -11.09
C GLY A 111 -1.16 -7.68 -10.10
N ALA A 112 -2.49 -7.68 -9.98
CA ALA A 112 -3.22 -6.92 -8.96
C ALA A 112 -2.83 -7.32 -7.53
N GLU A 113 -2.33 -8.55 -7.35
CA GLU A 113 -2.05 -9.12 -6.04
C GLU A 113 -0.58 -8.99 -5.58
N ARG A 114 0.29 -8.37 -6.39
CA ARG A 114 1.74 -8.34 -6.13
C ARG A 114 2.10 -7.82 -4.73
N ILE A 115 1.32 -6.88 -4.18
CA ILE A 115 1.56 -6.32 -2.85
C ILE A 115 1.52 -7.37 -1.73
N TRP A 116 0.65 -8.38 -1.84
CA TRP A 116 0.58 -9.49 -0.87
C TRP A 116 1.70 -10.50 -1.12
N TYR A 117 2.03 -10.78 -2.38
CA TYR A 117 3.16 -11.66 -2.72
C TYR A 117 4.52 -11.10 -2.27
N ILE A 118 4.65 -9.78 -2.12
CA ILE A 118 5.86 -9.17 -1.52
C ILE A 118 5.97 -9.56 -0.04
N ALA A 119 4.87 -9.53 0.72
CA ALA A 119 4.89 -9.99 2.10
C ALA A 119 5.20 -11.50 2.19
N ASP A 120 4.59 -12.31 1.33
CA ASP A 120 4.90 -13.75 1.24
C ASP A 120 6.36 -14.02 0.86
N ALA A 121 6.98 -13.16 0.04
CA ALA A 121 8.40 -13.27 -0.27
C ALA A 121 9.26 -13.16 0.99
N PHE A 122 8.95 -12.22 1.88
CA PHE A 122 9.66 -12.07 3.16
C PHE A 122 9.39 -13.24 4.11
N ARG A 123 8.14 -13.72 4.19
CA ARG A 123 7.78 -14.93 4.95
C ARG A 123 8.54 -16.16 4.45
N ALA A 124 8.78 -16.24 3.14
CA ALA A 124 9.56 -17.30 2.50
C ALA A 124 11.08 -17.05 2.52
N GLY A 125 11.55 -16.00 3.21
CA GLY A 125 12.97 -15.74 3.44
C GLY A 125 13.73 -15.06 2.29
N LEU A 126 13.05 -14.47 1.30
CA LEU A 126 13.73 -13.62 0.32
C LEU A 126 14.25 -12.35 1.00
N SER A 127 15.46 -11.93 0.63
CA SER A 127 16.00 -10.64 1.08
C SER A 127 15.33 -9.47 0.36
N VAL A 128 15.39 -8.29 0.97
CA VAL A 128 14.97 -7.02 0.35
C VAL A 128 15.62 -6.80 -1.02
N ASP A 129 16.90 -7.12 -1.17
CA ASP A 129 17.60 -7.05 -2.46
C ASP A 129 17.04 -8.03 -3.48
N GLY A 130 16.70 -9.25 -3.06
CA GLY A 130 16.05 -10.24 -3.91
C GLY A 130 14.71 -9.77 -4.43
N VAL A 131 13.87 -9.19 -3.55
CA VAL A 131 12.57 -8.62 -3.92
C VAL A 131 12.73 -7.38 -4.79
N PHE A 132 13.68 -6.49 -4.47
CA PHE A 132 14.00 -5.31 -5.27
C PHE A 132 14.37 -5.68 -6.71
N ASN A 133 15.24 -6.67 -6.89
CA ASN A 133 15.71 -7.06 -8.23
C ASN A 133 14.59 -7.62 -9.11
N LEU A 134 13.53 -8.18 -8.51
CA LEU A 134 12.37 -8.69 -9.23
C LEU A 134 11.31 -7.60 -9.49
N THR A 135 11.13 -6.67 -8.56
CA THR A 135 9.99 -5.74 -8.58
C THR A 135 10.36 -4.33 -9.04
N ASN A 136 11.63 -3.97 -8.91
CA ASN A 136 12.16 -2.60 -8.99
C ASN A 136 11.49 -1.58 -8.06
N ILE A 137 10.74 -2.04 -7.05
CA ILE A 137 10.17 -1.18 -6.00
C ILE A 137 11.29 -0.74 -5.08
N ASP A 138 11.38 0.57 -4.81
CA ASP A 138 12.45 1.11 -3.98
C ASP A 138 12.54 0.41 -2.62
N ARG A 139 13.78 0.15 -2.19
CA ARG A 139 14.07 -0.58 -0.95
C ARG A 139 13.47 0.11 0.27
N TRP A 140 13.32 1.44 0.25
CA TRP A 140 12.68 2.19 1.31
C TRP A 140 11.25 1.71 1.63
N PHE A 141 10.48 1.29 0.62
CA PHE A 141 9.17 0.68 0.85
C PHE A 141 9.30 -0.77 1.30
N LEU A 142 10.21 -1.52 0.69
CA LEU A 142 10.36 -2.96 0.91
C LEU A 142 10.79 -3.28 2.36
N VAL A 143 11.73 -2.54 2.93
CA VAL A 143 12.17 -2.74 4.32
C VAL A 143 11.04 -2.52 5.32
N GLN A 144 10.10 -1.61 5.03
CA GLN A 144 8.94 -1.34 5.88
C GLN A 144 7.91 -2.46 5.81
N ILE A 145 7.76 -3.12 4.66
CA ILE A 145 6.92 -4.31 4.52
C ILE A 145 7.56 -5.50 5.24
N GLU A 146 8.88 -5.68 5.09
CA GLU A 146 9.61 -6.72 5.82
C GLU A 146 9.46 -6.56 7.34
N GLU A 147 9.60 -5.34 7.86
CA GLU A 147 9.39 -5.06 9.29
C GLU A 147 7.99 -5.45 9.77
N LEU A 148 6.94 -5.15 8.98
CA LEU A 148 5.57 -5.56 9.31
C LEU A 148 5.43 -7.09 9.34
N VAL A 149 6.05 -7.80 8.39
CA VAL A 149 6.05 -9.27 8.39
C VAL A 149 6.77 -9.84 9.62
N ARG A 150 7.90 -9.24 10.06
CA ARG A 150 8.58 -9.65 11.29
C ARG A 150 7.73 -9.43 12.54
N LEU A 151 6.97 -8.33 12.58
CA LEU A 151 6.03 -8.07 13.68
C LEU A 151 4.87 -9.08 13.67
N GLU A 152 4.36 -9.46 12.50
CA GLU A 152 3.35 -10.52 12.37
C GLU A 152 3.88 -11.88 12.86
N GLU A 153 5.11 -12.26 12.50
CA GLU A 153 5.78 -13.47 13.01
C GLU A 153 5.85 -13.45 14.55
N LYS A 154 6.27 -12.32 15.12
CA LYS A 154 6.33 -12.15 16.58
C LYS A 154 4.96 -12.27 17.25
N VAL A 155 3.90 -11.73 16.64
CA VAL A 155 2.53 -11.88 17.15
C VAL A 155 2.09 -13.34 17.09
N ALA A 156 2.41 -14.06 16.02
CA ALA A 156 2.08 -15.47 15.89
C ALA A 156 2.78 -16.33 16.95
N ASP A 157 4.07 -16.07 17.21
CA ASP A 157 4.87 -16.80 18.20
C ASP A 157 4.40 -16.58 19.64
N LEU A 158 4.09 -15.31 19.98
CA LEU A 158 3.65 -14.94 21.32
C LEU A 158 2.18 -15.31 21.60
N GLY A 159 1.37 -15.40 20.55
CA GLY A 159 -0.07 -15.54 20.65
C GLY A 159 -0.73 -14.39 21.42
N ILE A 160 -2.01 -14.59 21.78
CA ILE A 160 -2.80 -13.55 22.47
C ILE A 160 -2.22 -13.16 23.84
N ASN A 161 -1.58 -14.10 24.54
CA ASN A 161 -1.06 -13.87 25.89
C ASN A 161 0.17 -12.96 25.92
N GLY A 162 0.91 -12.83 24.82
CA GLY A 162 2.03 -11.89 24.73
C GLY A 162 1.65 -10.52 24.17
N LEU A 163 0.36 -10.25 23.94
CA LEU A 163 -0.14 -8.93 23.53
C LEU A 163 -0.37 -8.02 24.74
N ASP A 164 0.71 -7.64 25.41
CA ASP A 164 0.64 -6.60 26.44
C ASP A 164 0.27 -5.22 25.85
N ALA A 165 -0.04 -4.27 26.73
CA ALA A 165 -0.54 -2.95 26.32
C ALA A 165 0.47 -2.15 25.48
N ASP A 166 1.77 -2.30 25.75
CA ASP A 166 2.80 -1.54 25.05
C ASP A 166 3.07 -2.13 23.67
N PHE A 167 3.14 -3.47 23.58
CA PHE A 167 3.28 -4.17 22.31
C PHE A 167 2.06 -3.95 21.43
N LEU A 168 0.84 -4.09 21.96
CA LEU A 168 -0.38 -3.85 21.19
C LEU A 168 -0.46 -2.39 20.72
N ARG A 169 -0.10 -1.41 21.56
CA ARG A 169 -0.05 -0.01 21.14
C ARG A 169 0.95 0.21 20.00
N MET A 170 2.11 -0.46 20.03
CA MET A 170 3.08 -0.40 18.94
C MET A 170 2.50 -0.98 17.64
N LEU A 171 1.84 -2.14 17.69
CA LEU A 171 1.19 -2.76 16.51
C LEU A 171 0.06 -1.91 15.90
N LYS A 172 -0.56 -1.01 16.69
CA LYS A 172 -1.64 -0.13 16.22
C LYS A 172 -1.15 1.19 15.62
N ARG A 173 0.12 1.55 15.81
CA ARG A 173 0.75 2.78 15.30
C ARG A 173 1.36 2.56 13.94
#